data_AF-A0A4R5FRD1-F1
#
_entry.id   AF-A0A4R5FRD1-F1
#
_cell.length_a   1.000
_cell.length_b   1.000
_cell.length_c   1.000
_cell.angle_alpha   90.00
_cell.angle_beta   90.00
_cell.angle_gamma   90.00
#
_symmetry.space_group_name_H-M   'P 1'
#
loop_
_entity.id
_entity.type
_entity.pdbx_description
1 polymer ?
#
loop_
_entity_poly.entity_id
_entity_poly.type
_entity_poly.pdbx_seq_one_letter_code
_entity_poly.pdbx_strand_id
1 'polypeptide(L)'
;MLRHPTTPLLKRLSAAAVAITAAAAMAVHAVPAEAAAFKVLVFSKTAGFRHDAIPAGIQAIRDLGGAGDFDVDATEDSAAFTTGNLAQYQAVVFLNTTGDVLNGSQQAAFESYVDGGGGYVGVHAAADTEYDWPYYGQLMGAWFSNHPAIQQATVRNEDRAHAATAHLGTSWTRTDEWYNYRSNPRPDVRVLQSLDEGSYSGGSMGDHPITWCHPQAAGRAFYTGLGHTQESYADPDFRALLLGGIRYAAKAVNADCRPETGYTTLYGGSTAGWSQAGPGSFANSDATLTSQGGMGMLWYDAKEFGSYSLKLDWKLTGDANSGVIVGFPATGDPQAALDTGYEVQIDATDTPDKTTGAIYGVKSADLAARDAALNPPGRWNTYELLVEGERLQVFLNGSKINDFTNTDPARSLQQGHIGIQNHGPGDVVSFRDIRVKELTGGPGGSTGALRGMASNRCLDVSGASQSNGASVHIWDCNGRPNQQWTTTSAGELRVYGGKCLDVNGAGTADGTAVIIWDCNGQNNQKWTLNADGSITAVGANKCLDVSGHGTANGTRVQIWTCTGATNQKWTRG
;
A
#
# COMPACT_ATOMS: atom_id res chain seq x y z
N MET A 1 67.19 -44.01 -85.10
CA MET A 1 66.57 -45.33 -84.90
C MET A 1 65.48 -45.19 -83.86
N LEU A 2 64.41 -45.97 -84.04
CA LEU A 2 63.16 -46.06 -83.26
C LEU A 2 62.15 -44.92 -83.43
N ARG A 3 61.06 -45.31 -84.11
CA ARG A 3 59.86 -44.56 -84.46
C ARG A 3 58.88 -44.57 -83.29
N HIS A 4 58.19 -43.45 -83.07
CA HIS A 4 56.74 -43.45 -82.89
C HIS A 4 56.16 -42.13 -83.44
N PRO A 5 55.23 -42.20 -84.42
CA PRO A 5 54.42 -41.08 -84.87
C PRO A 5 53.06 -41.13 -84.12
N THR A 6 52.15 -40.17 -84.12
CA THR A 6 51.57 -39.38 -85.22
C THR A 6 50.66 -38.31 -84.61
N THR A 7 50.65 -37.15 -85.27
CA THR A 7 49.60 -36.13 -85.51
C THR A 7 48.18 -36.71 -85.80
N PRO A 8 47.09 -35.94 -86.14
CA PRO A 8 46.84 -34.48 -86.08
C PRO A 8 45.37 -34.01 -85.76
N LEU A 9 45.22 -32.67 -85.73
CA LEU A 9 44.13 -31.79 -86.23
C LEU A 9 42.69 -31.76 -85.64
N LEU A 10 42.42 -30.59 -85.04
CA LEU A 10 41.32 -29.62 -85.28
C LEU A 10 39.84 -30.09 -85.26
N LYS A 11 39.09 -29.56 -84.28
CA LYS A 11 37.74 -28.96 -84.48
C LYS A 11 37.33 -28.10 -83.28
N ARG A 12 36.48 -27.12 -83.61
CA ARG A 12 35.82 -26.05 -82.84
C ARG A 12 35.12 -26.53 -81.56
N LEU A 13 34.89 -25.65 -80.58
CA LEU A 13 33.56 -25.20 -80.10
C LEU A 13 33.59 -24.63 -78.67
N SER A 14 33.02 -23.42 -78.59
CA SER A 14 32.03 -22.90 -77.64
C SER A 14 31.95 -23.38 -76.18
N ALA A 15 31.82 -22.38 -75.32
CA ALA A 15 31.62 -22.40 -73.89
C ALA A 15 30.45 -23.29 -73.41
N ALA A 16 30.67 -23.95 -72.28
CA ALA A 16 29.64 -24.34 -71.33
C ALA A 16 30.13 -23.99 -69.92
N ALA A 17 29.48 -23.01 -69.30
CA ALA A 17 29.66 -22.67 -67.90
C ALA A 17 29.02 -23.77 -67.04
N VAL A 18 29.81 -24.41 -66.18
CA VAL A 18 29.29 -25.27 -65.11
C VAL A 18 29.21 -24.40 -63.86
N ALA A 19 27.99 -24.00 -63.50
CA ALA A 19 27.70 -23.40 -62.22
C ALA A 19 27.73 -24.50 -61.15
N ILE A 20 28.73 -24.46 -60.27
CA ILE A 20 28.77 -25.25 -59.04
C ILE A 20 27.94 -24.49 -58.00
N THR A 21 26.70 -24.91 -57.79
CA THR A 21 25.89 -24.47 -56.65
C THR A 21 26.40 -25.16 -55.39
N ALA A 22 27.19 -24.44 -54.59
CA ALA A 22 27.49 -24.84 -53.22
C ALA A 22 26.24 -24.63 -52.36
N ALA A 23 25.55 -25.73 -52.00
CA ALA A 23 24.49 -25.68 -50.99
C ALA A 23 25.13 -25.50 -49.61
N ALA A 24 25.20 -24.26 -49.13
CA ALA A 24 25.49 -23.99 -47.73
C ALA A 24 24.27 -24.41 -46.90
N ALA A 25 24.38 -25.52 -46.16
CA ALA A 25 23.40 -25.88 -45.15
C ALA A 25 23.44 -24.80 -44.05
N MET A 26 22.48 -23.89 -44.05
CA MET A 26 22.24 -23.01 -42.92
C MET A 26 21.73 -23.86 -41.76
N ALA A 27 22.62 -24.24 -40.85
CA ALA A 27 22.24 -24.73 -39.55
C ALA A 27 21.56 -23.56 -38.82
N VAL A 28 20.23 -23.57 -38.80
CA VAL A 28 19.43 -22.74 -37.90
C VAL A 28 19.81 -23.19 -36.50
N HIS A 29 20.70 -22.44 -35.85
CA HIS A 29 20.95 -22.64 -34.44
C HIS A 29 19.65 -22.26 -33.74
N ALA A 30 18.98 -23.24 -33.12
CA ALA A 30 17.89 -22.95 -32.22
C ALA A 30 18.43 -21.99 -31.16
N VAL A 31 17.93 -20.75 -31.16
CA VAL A 31 18.17 -19.83 -30.05
C VAL A 31 17.58 -20.53 -28.83
N PRO A 32 18.35 -20.76 -27.75
CA PRO A 32 17.78 -21.34 -26.55
C PRO A 32 16.61 -20.45 -26.11
N ALA A 33 15.47 -21.08 -25.79
CA ALA A 33 14.35 -20.35 -25.21
C ALA A 33 14.87 -19.63 -23.96
N GLU A 34 14.63 -18.31 -23.89
CA GLU A 34 14.96 -17.52 -22.72
C GLU A 34 14.19 -18.11 -21.53
N ALA A 35 14.88 -18.31 -20.40
CA ALA A 35 14.26 -18.87 -19.21
C ALA A 35 13.25 -17.87 -18.66
N ALA A 36 12.07 -18.35 -18.25
CA ALA A 36 11.02 -17.51 -17.69
C ALA A 36 11.53 -16.68 -16.51
N ALA A 37 11.05 -15.44 -16.35
CA ALA A 37 11.52 -14.52 -15.31
C ALA A 37 11.25 -15.02 -13.89
N PHE A 38 10.16 -15.78 -13.68
CA PHE A 38 9.82 -16.42 -12.41
C PHE A 38 8.87 -17.61 -12.60
N LYS A 39 8.57 -18.35 -11.52
CA LYS A 39 7.70 -19.52 -11.52
C LYS A 39 6.61 -19.41 -10.46
N VAL A 40 5.41 -19.91 -10.78
CA VAL A 40 4.22 -19.88 -9.92
C VAL A 40 3.68 -21.29 -9.73
N LEU A 41 3.27 -21.61 -8.50
CA LEU A 41 2.53 -22.84 -8.19
C LEU A 41 1.04 -22.50 -8.04
N VAL A 42 0.17 -23.09 -8.85
CA VAL A 42 -1.28 -23.05 -8.67
C VAL A 42 -1.71 -24.28 -7.89
N PHE A 43 -2.24 -24.05 -6.69
CA PHE A 43 -2.81 -25.07 -5.82
C PHE A 43 -4.33 -24.93 -5.77
N SER A 44 -5.05 -26.01 -6.08
CA SER A 44 -6.52 -26.01 -6.19
C SER A 44 -7.20 -27.18 -5.48
N LYS A 45 -6.56 -27.73 -4.43
CA LYS A 45 -7.17 -28.81 -3.65
C LYS A 45 -8.39 -28.29 -2.89
N THR A 46 -9.43 -29.12 -2.82
CA THR A 46 -10.66 -28.84 -2.08
C THR A 46 -10.98 -30.01 -1.14
N ALA A 47 -11.20 -29.72 0.13
CA ALA A 47 -11.80 -30.61 1.12
C ALA A 47 -13.27 -30.23 1.43
N GLY A 48 -13.75 -29.11 0.88
CA GLY A 48 -15.14 -28.66 0.93
C GLY A 48 -15.78 -28.59 -0.45
N PHE A 49 -16.56 -27.54 -0.71
CA PHE A 49 -17.21 -27.32 -2.00
C PHE A 49 -16.18 -27.18 -3.12
N ARG A 50 -16.47 -27.77 -4.28
CA ARG A 50 -15.60 -27.73 -5.46
C ARG A 50 -16.20 -26.81 -6.52
N HIS A 51 -15.44 -25.79 -6.90
CA HIS A 51 -15.85 -24.82 -7.91
C HIS A 51 -15.58 -25.35 -9.32
N ASP A 52 -16.59 -25.33 -10.19
CA ASP A 52 -16.46 -25.71 -11.60
C ASP A 52 -15.52 -24.77 -12.38
N ALA A 53 -15.20 -23.60 -11.82
CA ALA A 53 -14.24 -22.64 -12.38
C ALA A 53 -12.76 -23.06 -12.27
N ILE A 54 -12.41 -24.05 -11.43
CA ILE A 54 -11.00 -24.43 -11.21
C ILE A 54 -10.24 -24.72 -12.52
N PRO A 55 -10.76 -25.57 -13.46
CA PRO A 55 -10.05 -25.82 -14.71
C PRO A 55 -9.87 -24.58 -15.58
N ALA A 56 -10.89 -23.71 -15.66
CA ALA A 56 -10.82 -22.46 -16.40
C ALA A 56 -9.79 -21.50 -15.80
N GLY A 57 -9.71 -21.43 -14.46
CA GLY A 57 -8.73 -20.61 -13.75
C GLY A 57 -7.30 -21.09 -13.90
N ILE A 58 -7.06 -22.41 -13.83
CA ILE A 58 -5.72 -22.97 -14.08
C ILE A 58 -5.28 -22.62 -15.51
N GLN A 59 -6.16 -22.79 -16.50
CA GLN A 59 -5.82 -22.47 -17.89
C GLN A 59 -5.56 -20.97 -18.07
N ALA A 60 -6.39 -20.10 -17.51
CA ALA A 60 -6.18 -18.65 -17.59
C ALA A 60 -4.85 -18.23 -16.97
N ILE A 61 -4.46 -18.78 -15.82
CA ILE A 61 -3.16 -18.47 -15.19
C ILE A 61 -1.99 -18.98 -16.04
N ARG A 62 -2.11 -20.16 -16.67
CA ARG A 62 -1.10 -20.66 -17.63
C ARG A 62 -0.95 -19.76 -18.84
N ASP A 63 -2.05 -19.30 -19.42
CA ASP A 63 -2.02 -18.35 -20.55
C ASP A 63 -1.35 -17.03 -20.13
N LEU A 64 -1.67 -16.54 -18.93
CA LEU A 64 -1.06 -15.35 -18.36
C LEU A 64 0.44 -15.55 -18.08
N GLY A 65 0.86 -16.75 -17.71
CA GLY A 65 2.26 -17.13 -17.58
C GLY A 65 3.01 -17.01 -18.90
N GLY A 66 2.47 -17.62 -19.96
CA GLY A 66 3.06 -17.54 -21.31
C GLY A 66 3.16 -16.11 -21.86
N ALA A 67 2.17 -15.26 -21.57
CA ALA A 67 2.20 -13.84 -21.99
C ALA A 67 2.97 -12.92 -21.02
N GLY A 68 3.11 -13.36 -19.77
CA GLY A 68 3.61 -12.56 -18.65
C GLY A 68 5.06 -12.85 -18.27
N ASP A 69 5.70 -13.77 -18.98
CA ASP A 69 7.07 -14.27 -18.78
C ASP A 69 7.26 -15.00 -17.44
N PHE A 70 6.33 -15.89 -17.09
CA PHE A 70 6.47 -16.78 -15.94
C PHE A 70 5.93 -18.18 -16.17
N ASP A 71 6.58 -19.17 -15.57
CA ASP A 71 6.17 -20.58 -15.65
C ASP A 71 5.10 -20.91 -14.61
N VAL A 72 4.22 -21.85 -14.93
CA VAL A 72 3.09 -22.25 -14.07
C VAL A 72 3.03 -23.76 -13.92
N ASP A 73 3.25 -24.23 -12.68
CA ASP A 73 2.88 -25.58 -12.28
C ASP A 73 1.49 -25.55 -11.63
N ALA A 74 0.69 -26.60 -11.83
CA ALA A 74 -0.61 -26.74 -11.19
C ALA A 74 -0.74 -28.10 -10.51
N THR A 75 -1.24 -28.13 -9.28
CA THR A 75 -1.41 -29.37 -8.51
C THR A 75 -2.58 -29.28 -7.53
N GLU A 76 -3.15 -30.43 -7.21
CA GLU A 76 -4.08 -30.63 -6.09
C GLU A 76 -3.45 -31.49 -4.98
N ASP A 77 -2.18 -31.89 -5.15
CA ASP A 77 -1.45 -32.72 -4.20
C ASP A 77 -0.74 -31.87 -3.15
N SER A 78 -1.20 -31.95 -1.90
CA SER A 78 -0.58 -31.25 -0.77
C SER A 78 0.86 -31.70 -0.50
N ALA A 79 1.31 -32.86 -1.01
CA ALA A 79 2.71 -33.29 -0.90
C ALA A 79 3.69 -32.33 -1.58
N ALA A 80 3.20 -31.43 -2.46
CA ALA A 80 4.00 -30.34 -3.02
C ALA A 80 4.45 -29.29 -1.99
N PHE A 81 3.80 -29.21 -0.82
CA PHE A 81 4.11 -28.21 0.23
C PHE A 81 5.25 -28.70 1.13
N THR A 82 6.46 -28.69 0.55
CA THR A 82 7.72 -28.90 1.27
C THR A 82 8.62 -27.69 1.08
N THR A 83 9.49 -27.39 2.05
CA THR A 83 10.44 -26.28 1.94
C THR A 83 11.27 -26.34 0.66
N GLY A 84 11.75 -27.54 0.30
CA GLY A 84 12.55 -27.75 -0.91
C GLY A 84 11.78 -27.50 -2.19
N ASN A 85 10.53 -27.96 -2.28
CA ASN A 85 9.72 -27.73 -3.48
C ASN A 85 9.25 -26.28 -3.59
N LEU A 86 8.82 -25.66 -2.48
CA LEU A 86 8.31 -24.28 -2.48
C LEU A 86 9.38 -23.24 -2.86
N ALA A 87 10.65 -23.49 -2.54
CA ALA A 87 11.76 -22.57 -2.81
C ALA A 87 11.97 -22.21 -4.29
N GLN A 88 11.41 -22.97 -5.24
CA GLN A 88 11.51 -22.67 -6.67
C GLN A 88 10.44 -21.67 -7.16
N TYR A 89 9.42 -21.37 -6.37
CA TYR A 89 8.28 -20.55 -6.79
C TYR A 89 8.31 -19.17 -6.15
N GLN A 90 8.14 -18.12 -6.95
CA GLN A 90 8.05 -16.74 -6.46
C GLN A 90 6.67 -16.44 -5.89
N ALA A 91 5.63 -17.15 -6.34
CA ALA A 91 4.30 -17.07 -5.73
C ALA A 91 3.58 -18.43 -5.75
N VAL A 92 2.72 -18.64 -4.76
CA VAL A 92 1.76 -19.74 -4.69
C VAL A 92 0.35 -19.17 -4.75
N VAL A 93 -0.43 -19.63 -5.73
CA VAL A 93 -1.83 -19.27 -5.93
C VAL A 93 -2.72 -20.34 -5.32
N PHE A 94 -3.55 -19.96 -4.35
CA PHE A 94 -4.65 -20.77 -3.85
C PHE A 94 -5.88 -20.43 -4.68
N LEU A 95 -6.12 -21.26 -5.70
CA LEU A 95 -7.19 -21.05 -6.67
C LEU A 95 -8.42 -21.86 -6.25
N ASN A 96 -9.42 -21.19 -5.68
CA ASN A 96 -10.69 -21.81 -5.29
C ASN A 96 -10.53 -23.03 -4.36
N THR A 97 -9.51 -23.02 -3.49
CA THR A 97 -9.34 -24.04 -2.45
C THR A 97 -10.49 -23.95 -1.44
N THR A 98 -10.83 -25.05 -0.75
CA THR A 98 -11.85 -25.04 0.31
C THR A 98 -11.53 -26.07 1.39
N GLY A 99 -11.90 -25.78 2.64
CA GLY A 99 -11.70 -26.67 3.78
C GLY A 99 -10.25 -26.76 4.28
N ASP A 100 -9.95 -27.85 4.98
CA ASP A 100 -8.61 -28.18 5.50
C ASP A 100 -7.82 -28.98 4.45
N VAL A 101 -6.80 -28.36 3.87
CA VAL A 101 -6.10 -28.86 2.68
C VAL A 101 -4.64 -29.19 2.94
N LEU A 102 -4.03 -28.65 4.01
CA LEU A 102 -2.65 -28.86 4.42
C LEU A 102 -2.58 -29.41 5.85
N ASN A 103 -1.79 -30.46 6.06
CA ASN A 103 -1.47 -30.90 7.42
C ASN A 103 -0.43 -29.98 8.09
N GLY A 104 -0.20 -30.15 9.40
CA GLY A 104 0.72 -29.29 10.16
C GLY A 104 2.16 -29.19 9.62
N SER A 105 2.70 -30.23 8.98
CA SER A 105 4.04 -30.15 8.37
C SER A 105 4.06 -29.30 7.09
N GLN A 106 2.97 -29.35 6.33
CA GLN A 106 2.78 -28.57 5.10
C GLN A 106 2.45 -27.11 5.43
N GLN A 107 1.66 -26.87 6.47
CA GLN A 107 1.41 -25.55 7.05
C GLN A 107 2.72 -24.88 7.47
N ALA A 108 3.56 -25.56 8.26
CA ALA A 108 4.87 -25.04 8.69
C ALA A 108 5.82 -24.75 7.51
N ALA A 109 5.79 -25.57 6.46
CA ALA A 109 6.56 -25.33 5.24
C ALA A 109 6.07 -24.09 4.49
N PHE A 110 4.75 -23.86 4.44
CA PHE A 110 4.15 -22.71 3.78
C PHE A 110 4.35 -21.41 4.57
N GLU A 111 4.24 -21.45 5.89
CA GLU A 111 4.64 -20.37 6.81
C GLU A 111 6.07 -19.91 6.52
N SER A 112 7.02 -20.85 6.58
CA SER A 112 8.44 -20.57 6.33
C SER A 112 8.68 -20.01 4.93
N TYR A 113 7.93 -20.49 3.93
CA TYR A 113 8.01 -19.99 2.56
C TYR A 113 7.58 -18.53 2.45
N VAL A 114 6.40 -18.18 2.96
CA VAL A 114 5.87 -16.81 2.88
C VAL A 114 6.70 -15.87 3.75
N ASP A 115 7.00 -16.26 4.99
CA ASP A 115 7.83 -15.45 5.90
C ASP A 115 9.25 -15.25 5.38
N GLY A 116 9.77 -16.23 4.64
CA GLY A 116 11.06 -16.20 3.95
C GLY A 116 11.07 -15.36 2.67
N GLY A 117 9.92 -14.80 2.25
CA GLY A 117 9.84 -13.88 1.12
C GLY A 117 9.02 -14.36 -0.06
N GLY A 118 8.39 -15.54 0.02
CA GLY A 118 7.47 -16.07 -0.97
C GLY A 118 6.15 -15.29 -1.06
N GLY A 119 5.53 -15.34 -2.25
CA GLY A 119 4.25 -14.68 -2.52
C GLY A 119 3.05 -15.59 -2.27
N TYR A 120 1.96 -15.04 -1.76
CA TYR A 120 0.65 -15.68 -1.67
C TYR A 120 -0.38 -14.93 -2.52
N VAL A 121 -1.18 -15.69 -3.27
CA VAL A 121 -2.32 -15.18 -4.03
C VAL A 121 -3.54 -16.05 -3.70
N GLY A 122 -4.55 -15.50 -3.04
CA GLY A 122 -5.83 -16.18 -2.84
C GLY A 122 -6.87 -15.74 -3.86
N VAL A 123 -7.61 -16.69 -4.42
CA VAL A 123 -8.71 -16.41 -5.37
C VAL A 123 -10.00 -17.01 -4.85
N HIS A 124 -11.02 -16.17 -4.73
CA HIS A 124 -12.40 -16.47 -4.34
C HIS A 124 -12.49 -17.36 -3.09
N ALA A 125 -12.71 -18.66 -3.29
CA ALA A 125 -12.92 -19.62 -2.21
C ALA A 125 -11.69 -19.90 -1.34
N ALA A 126 -10.51 -19.36 -1.68
CA ALA A 126 -9.38 -19.32 -0.76
C ALA A 126 -9.76 -18.73 0.63
N ALA A 127 -10.76 -17.85 0.73
CA ALA A 127 -11.26 -17.39 2.03
C ALA A 127 -12.04 -18.45 2.84
N ASP A 128 -12.48 -19.54 2.21
CA ASP A 128 -13.13 -20.74 2.79
C ASP A 128 -12.12 -21.87 3.04
N THR A 129 -10.88 -21.52 3.38
CA THR A 129 -9.76 -22.48 3.56
C THR A 129 -9.13 -22.31 4.95
N GLU A 130 -8.73 -23.43 5.58
CA GLU A 130 -7.87 -23.48 6.78
C GLU A 130 -8.37 -22.65 8.00
N TYR A 131 -9.63 -22.82 8.40
CA TYR A 131 -10.24 -22.04 9.50
C TYR A 131 -9.60 -22.24 10.88
N ASP A 132 -8.95 -23.37 11.11
CA ASP A 132 -8.30 -23.70 12.39
C ASP A 132 -6.81 -23.29 12.43
N TRP A 133 -6.34 -22.60 11.37
CA TRP A 133 -4.95 -22.16 11.24
C TRP A 133 -4.84 -20.63 11.29
N PRO A 134 -4.52 -20.04 12.47
CA PRO A 134 -4.52 -18.58 12.65
C PRO A 134 -3.58 -17.83 11.71
N TYR A 135 -2.44 -18.43 11.35
CA TYR A 135 -1.50 -17.83 10.41
C TYR A 135 -2.15 -17.63 9.03
N TYR A 136 -2.92 -18.62 8.55
CA TYR A 136 -3.66 -18.46 7.29
C TYR A 136 -4.73 -17.38 7.40
N GLY A 137 -5.44 -17.30 8.53
CA GLY A 137 -6.40 -16.21 8.77
C GLY A 137 -5.77 -14.83 8.64
N GLN A 138 -4.56 -14.64 9.16
CA GLN A 138 -3.79 -13.40 9.01
C GLN A 138 -3.30 -13.18 7.57
N LEU A 139 -2.75 -14.23 6.94
CA LEU A 139 -2.24 -14.17 5.56
C LEU A 139 -3.34 -13.83 4.54
N MET A 140 -4.52 -14.38 4.77
CA MET A 140 -5.68 -14.15 3.93
C MET A 140 -6.25 -12.76 4.23
N GLY A 141 -6.43 -12.43 5.52
CA GLY A 141 -6.92 -11.14 6.03
C GLY A 141 -8.36 -11.17 6.58
N ALA A 142 -9.24 -12.02 6.05
CA ALA A 142 -10.63 -12.18 6.51
C ALA A 142 -11.29 -13.46 5.97
N TRP A 143 -11.69 -14.37 6.85
CA TRP A 143 -12.34 -15.62 6.43
C TRP A 143 -13.75 -15.44 5.88
N PHE A 144 -14.15 -16.35 4.98
CA PHE A 144 -15.50 -16.45 4.43
C PHE A 144 -16.55 -16.66 5.55
N SER A 145 -17.71 -16.02 5.39
CA SER A 145 -18.88 -16.14 6.27
C SER A 145 -20.08 -16.76 5.54
N ASN A 146 -20.56 -16.09 4.48
CA ASN A 146 -21.68 -16.53 3.64
C ASN A 146 -21.68 -15.74 2.32
N HIS A 147 -22.56 -16.08 1.39
CA HIS A 147 -22.75 -15.33 0.14
C HIS A 147 -24.23 -15.39 -0.29
N PRO A 148 -24.72 -14.42 -1.09
CA PRO A 148 -26.00 -14.53 -1.78
C PRO A 148 -25.85 -15.37 -3.06
N ALA A 149 -26.93 -15.49 -3.82
CA ALA A 149 -26.85 -16.06 -5.17
C ALA A 149 -25.96 -15.22 -6.10
N ILE A 150 -25.37 -15.88 -7.09
CA ILE A 150 -24.64 -15.24 -8.19
C ILE A 150 -25.52 -14.15 -8.81
N GLN A 151 -25.01 -12.93 -8.83
CA GLN A 151 -25.73 -11.78 -9.37
C GLN A 151 -24.74 -10.69 -9.79
N GLN A 152 -25.24 -9.70 -10.51
CA GLN A 152 -24.44 -8.55 -10.88
C GLN A 152 -24.25 -7.59 -9.69
N ALA A 153 -23.06 -7.02 -9.54
CA ALA A 153 -22.78 -5.94 -8.61
C ALA A 153 -21.78 -4.94 -9.22
N THR A 154 -21.80 -3.72 -8.69
CA THR A 154 -20.78 -2.71 -8.94
C THR A 154 -19.63 -2.89 -7.96
N VAL A 155 -18.42 -3.03 -8.52
CA VAL A 155 -17.15 -3.06 -7.78
C VAL A 155 -16.50 -1.68 -7.92
N ARG A 156 -16.19 -1.04 -6.79
CA ARG A 156 -15.50 0.25 -6.74
C ARG A 156 -14.00 0.02 -6.64
N ASN A 157 -13.21 0.74 -7.43
CA ASN A 157 -11.75 0.67 -7.42
C ASN A 157 -11.20 1.78 -6.53
N GLU A 158 -10.78 1.42 -5.32
CA GLU A 158 -10.28 2.38 -4.31
C GLU A 158 -8.82 2.73 -4.52
N ASP A 159 -7.99 1.74 -4.87
CA ASP A 159 -6.60 1.95 -5.26
C ASP A 159 -6.48 1.55 -6.72
N ARG A 160 -6.02 2.48 -7.56
CA ARG A 160 -5.75 2.20 -8.97
C ARG A 160 -4.24 2.18 -9.27
N ALA A 161 -3.37 2.46 -8.30
CA ALA A 161 -1.90 2.39 -8.41
C ALA A 161 -1.43 0.97 -8.61
N HIS A 162 -2.08 0.06 -7.90
CA HIS A 162 -1.75 -1.34 -7.94
C HIS A 162 -1.93 -1.92 -9.36
N ALA A 163 -0.97 -2.74 -9.81
CA ALA A 163 -0.99 -3.33 -11.16
C ALA A 163 -2.25 -4.17 -11.44
N ALA A 164 -2.91 -4.67 -10.39
CA ALA A 164 -4.16 -5.44 -10.47
C ALA A 164 -5.40 -4.59 -10.77
N THR A 165 -5.34 -3.27 -10.58
CA THR A 165 -6.50 -2.38 -10.71
C THR A 165 -6.23 -1.17 -11.61
N ALA A 166 -4.99 -0.98 -12.06
CA ALA A 166 -4.55 0.16 -12.84
C ALA A 166 -5.19 0.33 -14.22
N HIS A 167 -5.65 -0.76 -14.84
CA HIS A 167 -6.34 -0.75 -16.13
C HIS A 167 -7.84 -0.43 -16.01
N LEU A 168 -8.39 -0.53 -14.80
CA LEU A 168 -9.81 -0.34 -14.54
C LEU A 168 -10.15 1.14 -14.37
N GLY A 169 -11.39 1.51 -14.69
CA GLY A 169 -11.95 2.83 -14.33
C GLY A 169 -12.14 3.01 -12.83
N THR A 170 -12.85 4.05 -12.40
CA THR A 170 -13.20 4.25 -10.97
C THR A 170 -14.14 3.18 -10.41
N SER A 171 -14.91 2.52 -11.27
CA SER A 171 -15.73 1.35 -10.94
C SER A 171 -15.95 0.51 -12.19
N TRP A 172 -16.44 -0.71 -11.98
CA TRP A 172 -16.81 -1.65 -13.03
C TRP A 172 -17.90 -2.58 -12.50
N THR A 173 -18.73 -3.08 -13.41
CA THR A 173 -19.87 -3.92 -13.06
C THR A 173 -19.64 -5.32 -13.60
N ARG A 174 -19.89 -6.33 -12.77
CA ARG A 174 -19.71 -7.73 -13.15
C ARG A 174 -20.67 -8.65 -12.42
N THR A 175 -20.80 -9.87 -12.93
CA THR A 175 -21.56 -10.95 -12.32
C THR A 175 -20.60 -11.95 -11.70
N ASP A 176 -20.77 -12.22 -10.41
CA ASP A 176 -19.98 -13.20 -9.65
C ASP A 176 -20.77 -13.62 -8.39
N GLU A 177 -20.18 -14.48 -7.56
CA GLU A 177 -20.68 -14.80 -6.22
C GLU A 177 -20.00 -13.92 -5.16
N TRP A 178 -20.78 -13.09 -4.43
CA TRP A 178 -20.25 -12.05 -3.55
C TRP A 178 -20.09 -12.51 -2.10
N TYR A 179 -18.86 -12.71 -1.66
CA TYR A 179 -18.59 -13.19 -0.30
C TYR A 179 -18.74 -12.10 0.75
N ASN A 180 -19.54 -12.36 1.79
CA ASN A 180 -19.42 -11.71 3.09
C ASN A 180 -18.31 -12.39 3.90
N TYR A 181 -17.59 -11.61 4.71
CA TYR A 181 -16.49 -12.09 5.52
C TYR A 181 -16.82 -12.08 7.01
N ARG A 182 -16.12 -12.88 7.81
CA ARG A 182 -16.29 -12.96 9.28
C ARG A 182 -15.81 -11.69 9.99
N SER A 183 -14.91 -10.95 9.36
CA SER A 183 -14.35 -9.68 9.83
C SER A 183 -14.13 -8.75 8.64
N ASN A 184 -14.10 -7.44 8.90
CA ASN A 184 -13.68 -6.47 7.90
C ASN A 184 -12.15 -6.42 7.86
N PRO A 185 -11.50 -6.71 6.72
CA PRO A 185 -10.04 -6.76 6.61
C PRO A 185 -9.38 -5.37 6.58
N ARG A 186 -10.13 -4.29 6.29
CA ARG A 186 -9.60 -2.93 6.04
C ARG A 186 -8.59 -2.42 7.09
N PRO A 187 -8.73 -2.67 8.41
CA PRO A 187 -7.74 -2.21 9.39
C PRO A 187 -6.33 -2.77 9.17
N ASP A 188 -6.24 -3.97 8.58
CA ASP A 188 -5.01 -4.76 8.52
C ASP A 188 -4.48 -4.96 7.09
N VAL A 189 -5.21 -4.49 6.07
CA VAL A 189 -4.83 -4.64 4.66
C VAL A 189 -4.94 -3.35 3.85
N ARG A 190 -4.27 -3.30 2.70
CA ARG A 190 -4.54 -2.31 1.65
C ARG A 190 -5.71 -2.79 0.80
N VAL A 191 -6.88 -2.17 0.98
CA VAL A 191 -8.05 -2.42 0.13
C VAL A 191 -7.82 -1.84 -1.25
N LEU A 192 -7.96 -2.67 -2.28
CA LEU A 192 -7.86 -2.27 -3.69
C LEU A 192 -9.24 -2.07 -4.30
N GLN A 193 -10.20 -2.91 -3.91
CA GLN A 193 -11.58 -2.84 -4.39
C GLN A 193 -12.58 -3.17 -3.30
N SER A 194 -13.75 -2.56 -3.38
CA SER A 194 -14.90 -2.83 -2.51
C SER A 194 -16.19 -3.00 -3.30
N LEU A 195 -17.12 -3.78 -2.76
CA LEU A 195 -18.45 -3.93 -3.32
C LEU A 195 -19.35 -2.75 -2.94
N ASP A 196 -20.15 -2.30 -3.90
CA ASP A 196 -21.27 -1.40 -3.63
C ASP A 196 -22.48 -2.23 -3.23
N GLU A 197 -22.72 -2.39 -1.92
CA GLU A 197 -23.87 -3.14 -1.39
C GLU A 197 -25.23 -2.55 -1.79
N GLY A 198 -25.28 -1.30 -2.29
CA GLY A 198 -26.51 -0.73 -2.87
C GLY A 198 -26.85 -1.26 -4.26
N SER A 199 -25.91 -1.95 -4.93
CA SER A 199 -26.05 -2.44 -6.31
C SER A 199 -26.53 -3.89 -6.42
N TYR A 200 -26.55 -4.63 -5.31
CA TYR A 200 -26.94 -6.04 -5.26
C TYR A 200 -27.60 -6.39 -3.92
N SER A 201 -28.10 -7.62 -3.78
CA SER A 201 -28.77 -8.08 -2.55
C SER A 201 -27.93 -9.10 -1.78
N GLY A 202 -27.95 -9.00 -0.44
CA GLY A 202 -27.30 -9.96 0.46
C GLY A 202 -25.91 -9.57 0.98
N GLY A 203 -25.41 -8.37 0.64
CA GLY A 203 -24.31 -7.74 1.38
C GLY A 203 -24.70 -7.46 2.84
N SER A 204 -23.76 -7.65 3.76
CA SER A 204 -23.98 -7.48 5.21
C SER A 204 -22.80 -6.84 5.95
N MET A 205 -21.82 -6.32 5.22
CA MET A 205 -20.57 -5.76 5.73
C MET A 205 -20.66 -4.25 5.92
N GLY A 206 -21.51 -3.56 5.13
CA GLY A 206 -21.52 -2.10 5.02
C GLY A 206 -20.29 -1.59 4.26
N ASP A 207 -19.14 -1.55 4.92
CA ASP A 207 -17.85 -1.42 4.25
C ASP A 207 -17.37 -2.80 3.80
N HIS A 208 -17.38 -3.04 2.49
CA HIS A 208 -17.25 -4.38 1.91
C HIS A 208 -16.02 -4.52 1.00
N PRO A 209 -14.79 -4.58 1.53
CA PRO A 209 -13.61 -4.94 0.76
C PRO A 209 -13.77 -6.30 0.06
N ILE A 210 -13.36 -6.37 -1.21
CA ILE A 210 -13.43 -7.60 -2.01
C ILE A 210 -12.10 -7.98 -2.66
N THR A 211 -11.18 -7.04 -2.84
CA THR A 211 -9.82 -7.29 -3.32
C THR A 211 -8.84 -6.48 -2.49
N TRP A 212 -7.77 -7.08 -2.00
CA TRP A 212 -6.77 -6.42 -1.15
C TRP A 212 -5.38 -7.03 -1.25
N CYS A 213 -4.39 -6.32 -0.73
CA CYS A 213 -3.02 -6.78 -0.58
C CYS A 213 -2.42 -6.34 0.75
N HIS A 214 -1.38 -7.02 1.22
CA HIS A 214 -0.54 -6.55 2.32
C HIS A 214 0.84 -7.23 2.31
N PRO A 215 1.87 -6.60 2.91
CA PRO A 215 3.09 -7.32 3.26
C PRO A 215 2.80 -8.40 4.30
N GLN A 216 3.50 -9.53 4.22
CA GLN A 216 3.47 -10.59 5.24
C GLN A 216 4.91 -10.95 5.57
N ALA A 217 5.42 -10.51 6.72
CA ALA A 217 6.85 -10.61 7.06
C ALA A 217 7.74 -10.14 5.90
N ALA A 218 8.58 -11.01 5.32
CA ALA A 218 9.37 -10.66 4.12
C ALA A 218 8.63 -10.93 2.79
N GLY A 219 7.50 -11.64 2.82
CA GLY A 219 6.64 -12.00 1.70
C GLY A 219 5.58 -10.95 1.38
N ARG A 220 4.68 -11.32 0.46
CA ARG A 220 3.59 -10.45 -0.03
C ARG A 220 2.32 -11.28 -0.22
N ALA A 221 1.20 -10.74 0.22
CA ALA A 221 -0.11 -11.37 0.10
C ALA A 221 -1.02 -10.52 -0.80
N PHE A 222 -1.72 -11.20 -1.70
CA PHE A 222 -2.81 -10.63 -2.50
C PHE A 222 -4.02 -11.55 -2.40
N TYR A 223 -5.21 -10.97 -2.30
CA TYR A 223 -6.46 -11.71 -2.35
C TYR A 223 -7.49 -10.98 -3.20
N THR A 224 -8.30 -11.75 -3.92
CA THR A 224 -9.53 -11.28 -4.53
C THR A 224 -10.66 -12.27 -4.25
N GLY A 225 -11.80 -11.79 -3.79
CA GLY A 225 -13.03 -12.55 -3.61
C GLY A 225 -13.78 -12.80 -4.92
N LEU A 226 -13.26 -12.30 -6.04
CA LEU A 226 -13.77 -12.55 -7.39
C LEU A 226 -13.27 -13.90 -7.93
N GLY A 227 -13.99 -14.50 -8.86
CA GLY A 227 -13.53 -15.70 -9.59
C GLY A 227 -14.30 -16.99 -9.29
N HIS A 228 -15.57 -16.90 -8.88
CA HIS A 228 -16.46 -18.06 -8.75
C HIS A 228 -16.81 -18.64 -10.13
N THR A 229 -17.15 -17.77 -11.08
CA THR A 229 -17.70 -18.17 -12.38
C THR A 229 -16.61 -18.54 -13.37
N GLN A 230 -16.92 -19.45 -14.30
CA GLN A 230 -16.00 -19.79 -15.39
C GLN A 230 -15.77 -18.59 -16.32
N GLU A 231 -16.82 -17.78 -16.50
CA GLU A 231 -16.85 -16.58 -17.32
C GLU A 231 -15.86 -15.52 -16.84
N SER A 232 -15.63 -15.41 -15.52
CA SER A 232 -14.61 -14.51 -14.96
C SER A 232 -13.24 -14.75 -15.62
N TYR A 233 -12.86 -16.01 -15.88
CA TYR A 233 -11.54 -16.35 -16.44
C TYR A 233 -11.42 -16.11 -17.97
N ALA A 234 -12.53 -15.77 -18.63
CA ALA A 234 -12.54 -15.27 -20.01
C ALA A 234 -12.56 -13.73 -20.08
N ASP A 235 -12.94 -13.06 -18.99
CA ASP A 235 -12.99 -11.59 -18.90
C ASP A 235 -11.56 -11.00 -18.90
N PRO A 236 -11.20 -10.15 -19.89
CA PRO A 236 -9.87 -9.58 -19.98
C PRO A 236 -9.50 -8.72 -18.77
N ASP A 237 -10.46 -8.01 -18.18
CA ASP A 237 -10.19 -7.11 -17.06
C ASP A 237 -9.98 -7.91 -15.77
N PHE A 238 -10.67 -9.04 -15.57
CA PHE A 238 -10.39 -9.95 -14.45
C PHE A 238 -9.05 -10.68 -14.62
N ARG A 239 -8.71 -11.11 -15.84
CA ARG A 239 -7.41 -11.71 -16.14
C ARG A 239 -6.26 -10.74 -15.87
N ALA A 240 -6.41 -9.46 -16.23
CA ALA A 240 -5.44 -8.43 -15.91
C ALA A 240 -5.33 -8.17 -14.39
N LEU A 241 -6.44 -8.24 -13.65
CA LEU A 241 -6.43 -8.18 -12.18
C LEU A 241 -5.62 -9.34 -11.57
N LEU A 242 -5.87 -10.58 -11.99
CA LEU A 242 -5.11 -11.75 -11.54
C LEU A 242 -3.62 -11.61 -11.86
N LEU A 243 -3.27 -11.18 -13.07
CA LEU A 243 -1.88 -10.97 -13.48
C LEU A 243 -1.18 -9.92 -12.61
N GLY A 244 -1.85 -8.80 -12.31
CA GLY A 244 -1.32 -7.77 -11.43
C GLY A 244 -1.10 -8.25 -10.01
N GLY A 245 -2.04 -9.05 -9.46
CA GLY A 245 -1.92 -9.66 -8.14
C GLY A 245 -0.77 -10.67 -8.06
N ILE A 246 -0.65 -11.55 -9.05
CA ILE A 246 0.46 -12.52 -9.16
C ILE A 246 1.80 -11.80 -9.25
N ARG A 247 1.92 -10.78 -10.11
CA ARG A 247 3.17 -10.02 -10.24
C ARG A 247 3.54 -9.29 -8.95
N TYR A 248 2.56 -8.76 -8.22
CA TYR A 248 2.83 -8.13 -6.93
C TYR A 248 3.37 -9.15 -5.92
N ALA A 249 2.67 -10.28 -5.76
CA ALA A 249 3.06 -11.35 -4.84
C ALA A 249 4.45 -11.92 -5.18
N ALA A 250 4.75 -12.10 -6.47
CA ALA A 250 6.04 -12.56 -6.98
C ALA A 250 7.14 -11.49 -6.97
N LYS A 251 6.87 -10.27 -6.49
CA LYS A 251 7.81 -9.13 -6.46
C LYS A 251 8.28 -8.65 -7.84
N ALA A 252 7.52 -8.93 -8.90
CA ALA A 252 7.77 -8.46 -10.27
C ALA A 252 7.24 -7.04 -10.53
N VAL A 253 6.39 -6.52 -9.65
CA VAL A 253 5.94 -5.12 -9.61
C VAL A 253 5.96 -4.62 -8.17
N ASN A 254 6.17 -3.31 -7.98
CA ASN A 254 6.10 -2.67 -6.68
C ASN A 254 4.76 -1.96 -6.49
N ALA A 255 4.27 -1.97 -5.25
CA ALA A 255 3.07 -1.25 -4.82
C ALA A 255 3.13 -1.01 -3.31
N ASP A 256 2.57 0.12 -2.86
CA ASP A 256 2.36 0.37 -1.43
C ASP A 256 1.12 -0.37 -0.93
N CYS A 257 1.31 -1.59 -0.44
CA CYS A 257 0.24 -2.40 0.16
C CYS A 257 0.19 -2.30 1.69
N ARG A 258 0.76 -1.25 2.30
CA ARG A 258 0.56 -1.02 3.74
C ARG A 258 -0.91 -0.62 4.00
N PRO A 259 -1.52 -1.06 5.11
CA PRO A 259 -2.86 -0.64 5.47
C PRO A 259 -2.95 0.87 5.59
N GLU A 260 -4.08 1.42 5.16
CA GLU A 260 -4.22 2.87 5.08
C GLU A 260 -5.56 3.36 5.62
N THR A 261 -5.50 4.30 6.56
CA THR A 261 -6.66 4.92 7.19
C THR A 261 -6.41 6.40 7.49
N GLY A 262 -7.50 7.19 7.46
CA GLY A 262 -7.50 8.59 7.90
C GLY A 262 -7.02 9.60 6.86
N TYR A 263 -6.97 9.25 5.58
CA TYR A 263 -6.70 10.19 4.50
C TYR A 263 -7.98 10.89 4.03
N THR A 264 -7.84 12.16 3.70
CA THR A 264 -8.85 12.99 3.04
C THR A 264 -8.44 13.20 1.59
N THR A 265 -9.35 12.96 0.66
CA THR A 265 -9.11 13.20 -0.77
C THR A 265 -9.00 14.69 -1.07
N LEU A 266 -7.90 15.11 -1.69
CA LEU A 266 -7.72 16.43 -2.28
C LEU A 266 -8.11 16.43 -3.76
N TYR A 267 -7.77 15.36 -4.48
CA TYR A 267 -8.20 15.13 -5.86
C TYR A 267 -8.61 13.67 -6.06
N GLY A 268 -9.87 13.48 -6.45
CA GLY A 268 -10.47 12.20 -6.87
C GLY A 268 -11.25 12.32 -8.18
N GLY A 269 -10.86 13.27 -9.04
CA GLY A 269 -11.51 13.57 -10.32
C GLY A 269 -12.13 14.97 -10.43
N SER A 270 -12.25 15.69 -9.32
CA SER A 270 -12.62 17.11 -9.31
C SER A 270 -11.42 17.98 -8.95
N THR A 271 -11.22 19.07 -9.69
CA THR A 271 -10.21 20.11 -9.40
C THR A 271 -10.79 21.26 -8.59
N ALA A 272 -11.92 21.06 -7.90
CA ALA A 272 -12.44 22.06 -6.96
C ALA A 272 -11.44 22.28 -5.81
N GLY A 273 -11.11 23.54 -5.52
CA GLY A 273 -10.06 23.89 -4.56
C GLY A 273 -8.63 23.77 -5.09
N TRP A 274 -8.47 23.68 -6.42
CA TRP A 274 -7.17 23.71 -7.08
C TRP A 274 -7.05 24.95 -7.98
N SER A 275 -5.88 25.56 -7.97
CA SER A 275 -5.49 26.69 -8.82
C SER A 275 -4.35 26.29 -9.75
N GLN A 276 -4.34 26.87 -10.96
CA GLN A 276 -3.28 26.67 -11.96
C GLN A 276 -2.37 27.89 -12.00
N ALA A 277 -1.06 27.67 -11.91
CA ALA A 277 -0.01 28.66 -12.13
C ALA A 277 0.75 28.34 -13.43
N GLY A 278 1.18 29.37 -14.16
CA GLY A 278 1.93 29.25 -15.41
C GLY A 278 1.12 28.79 -16.63
N PRO A 279 1.74 28.76 -17.83
CA PRO A 279 1.08 28.40 -19.10
C PRO A 279 0.77 26.90 -19.28
N GLY A 280 1.29 26.01 -18.42
CA GLY A 280 0.94 24.59 -18.41
C GLY A 280 -0.49 24.32 -17.95
N SER A 281 -0.98 23.09 -18.19
CA SER A 281 -2.28 22.65 -17.68
C SER A 281 -2.33 21.12 -17.53
N PHE A 282 -3.42 20.61 -16.97
CA PHE A 282 -3.69 19.18 -16.86
C PHE A 282 -5.03 18.84 -17.52
N ALA A 283 -5.02 17.89 -18.45
CA ALA A 283 -6.24 17.26 -18.94
C ALA A 283 -6.80 16.35 -17.84
N ASN A 284 -8.08 16.51 -17.50
CA ASN A 284 -8.75 15.72 -16.46
C ASN A 284 -9.75 14.75 -17.09
N SER A 285 -9.45 13.46 -17.07
CA SER A 285 -10.30 12.40 -17.61
C SER A 285 -10.20 11.15 -16.74
N ASP A 286 -11.34 10.49 -16.47
CA ASP A 286 -11.43 9.28 -15.63
C ASP A 286 -10.66 9.39 -14.29
N ALA A 287 -10.86 10.54 -13.62
CA ALA A 287 -10.18 10.91 -12.39
C ALA A 287 -8.63 10.82 -12.48
N THR A 288 -8.08 11.13 -13.66
CA THR A 288 -6.65 11.21 -13.93
C THR A 288 -6.32 12.57 -14.54
N LEU A 289 -5.34 13.26 -13.95
CA LEU A 289 -4.75 14.49 -14.46
C LEU A 289 -3.55 14.13 -15.31
N THR A 290 -3.50 14.55 -16.58
CA THR A 290 -2.34 14.35 -17.46
C THR A 290 -1.78 15.69 -17.88
N SER A 291 -0.48 15.91 -17.64
CA SER A 291 0.20 17.16 -17.95
C SER A 291 0.21 17.46 -19.44
N GLN A 292 0.07 18.75 -19.80
CA GLN A 292 0.11 19.22 -21.19
C GLN A 292 0.50 20.70 -21.26
N GLY A 293 1.18 21.10 -22.34
CA GLY A 293 1.60 22.48 -22.57
C GLY A 293 2.97 22.80 -21.96
N GLY A 294 3.20 24.04 -21.53
CA GLY A 294 4.50 24.48 -21.00
C GLY A 294 4.62 24.38 -19.48
N MET A 295 5.68 24.96 -18.91
CA MET A 295 5.89 25.02 -17.46
C MET A 295 4.62 25.48 -16.72
N GLY A 296 4.25 24.76 -15.67
CA GLY A 296 3.08 25.08 -14.87
C GLY A 296 2.99 24.26 -13.60
N MET A 297 2.07 24.64 -12.73
CA MET A 297 1.82 23.94 -11.48
C MET A 297 0.35 23.99 -11.14
N LEU A 298 -0.27 22.83 -10.93
CA LEU A 298 -1.60 22.73 -10.36
C LEU A 298 -1.45 22.52 -8.85
N TRP A 299 -2.01 23.40 -8.04
CA TRP A 299 -1.81 23.39 -6.59
C TRP A 299 -3.12 23.58 -5.81
N TYR A 300 -3.17 22.99 -4.61
CA TYR A 300 -4.35 23.03 -3.78
C TYR A 300 -4.45 24.37 -3.05
N ASP A 301 -5.36 25.23 -3.47
CA ASP A 301 -5.48 26.62 -3.02
C ASP A 301 -6.37 26.79 -1.80
N ALA A 302 -7.26 25.83 -1.56
CA ALA A 302 -8.29 25.96 -0.54
C ALA A 302 -7.72 25.99 0.89
N LYS A 303 -6.50 25.48 1.11
CA LYS A 303 -5.88 25.39 2.42
C LYS A 303 -4.36 25.19 2.34
N GLU A 304 -3.65 25.72 3.34
CA GLU A 304 -2.26 25.40 3.67
C GLU A 304 -2.15 24.22 4.65
N PHE A 305 -1.08 23.46 4.54
CA PHE A 305 -0.81 22.28 5.37
C PHE A 305 0.47 22.48 6.18
N GLY A 306 0.47 21.96 7.41
CA GLY A 306 1.64 21.94 8.28
C GLY A 306 2.29 20.57 8.31
N SER A 307 2.02 19.77 9.35
CA SER A 307 2.47 18.37 9.40
C SER A 307 1.42 17.43 8.82
N TYR A 308 1.82 16.58 7.88
CA TYR A 308 0.92 15.72 7.13
C TYR A 308 1.66 14.54 6.49
N SER A 309 0.93 13.50 6.16
CA SER A 309 1.32 12.53 5.15
C SER A 309 0.50 12.80 3.88
N LEU A 310 1.17 13.14 2.78
CA LEU A 310 0.57 13.32 1.46
C LEU A 310 0.84 12.07 0.64
N LYS A 311 -0.21 11.51 0.04
CA LYS A 311 -0.07 10.43 -0.95
C LYS A 311 -0.67 10.82 -2.28
N LEU A 312 -0.04 10.35 -3.34
CA LEU A 312 -0.52 10.49 -4.70
C LEU A 312 0.10 9.43 -5.61
N ASP A 313 -0.63 9.10 -6.65
CA ASP A 313 -0.14 8.24 -7.72
C ASP A 313 0.38 9.08 -8.88
N TRP A 314 1.44 8.58 -9.51
CA TRP A 314 1.98 9.16 -10.73
C TRP A 314 2.43 8.10 -11.73
N LYS A 315 2.43 8.44 -13.02
CA LYS A 315 2.88 7.58 -14.12
C LYS A 315 3.49 8.40 -15.25
N LEU A 316 4.64 7.95 -15.74
CA LEU A 316 5.30 8.51 -16.92
C LEU A 316 4.93 7.72 -18.18
N THR A 317 4.83 8.37 -19.33
CA THR A 317 4.71 7.69 -20.65
C THR A 317 6.06 7.35 -21.29
N GLY A 318 7.16 7.83 -20.71
CA GLY A 318 8.52 7.63 -21.21
C GLY A 318 9.54 8.28 -20.28
N ASP A 319 10.62 8.78 -20.84
CA ASP A 319 11.52 9.70 -20.16
C ASP A 319 10.86 11.09 -20.13
N ALA A 320 10.49 11.54 -18.94
CA ALA A 320 9.74 12.77 -18.72
C ALA A 320 10.07 13.33 -17.33
N ASN A 321 10.02 14.65 -17.22
CA ASN A 321 10.35 15.39 -16.01
C ASN A 321 9.09 16.00 -15.36
N SER A 322 8.96 15.86 -14.05
CA SER A 322 7.94 16.52 -13.25
C SER A 322 8.36 16.49 -11.77
N GLY A 323 7.48 16.95 -10.89
CA GLY A 323 7.71 16.94 -9.46
C GLY A 323 6.45 17.22 -8.66
N VAL A 324 6.55 16.95 -7.36
CA VAL A 324 5.57 17.34 -6.35
C VAL A 324 6.20 18.40 -5.48
N ILE A 325 5.60 19.60 -5.44
CA ILE A 325 6.12 20.73 -4.69
C ILE A 325 5.35 20.85 -3.36
N VAL A 326 6.07 21.08 -2.26
CA VAL A 326 5.53 21.25 -0.91
C VAL A 326 6.13 22.46 -0.20
N GLY A 327 5.39 23.07 0.73
CA GLY A 327 5.91 24.12 1.62
C GLY A 327 6.11 25.49 0.97
N PHE A 328 5.33 25.82 -0.06
CA PHE A 328 5.38 27.12 -0.74
C PHE A 328 4.14 27.97 -0.42
N PRO A 329 4.25 29.32 -0.44
CA PRO A 329 3.10 30.21 -0.26
C PRO A 329 2.23 30.27 -1.52
N ALA A 330 1.00 30.75 -1.39
CA ALA A 330 0.09 30.97 -2.52
C ALA A 330 0.76 31.81 -3.63
N THR A 331 0.67 31.34 -4.88
CA THR A 331 1.36 31.96 -6.01
C THR A 331 0.63 31.75 -7.34
N GLY A 332 0.76 32.72 -8.25
CA GLY A 332 0.39 32.58 -9.67
C GLY A 332 1.56 32.21 -10.59
N ASP A 333 2.77 32.13 -10.03
CA ASP A 333 4.02 31.82 -10.74
C ASP A 333 4.60 30.49 -10.24
N PRO A 334 4.74 29.47 -11.10
CA PRO A 334 5.34 28.19 -10.72
C PRO A 334 6.80 28.33 -10.28
N GLN A 335 7.56 29.30 -10.81
CA GLN A 335 8.95 29.48 -10.41
C GLN A 335 9.06 29.94 -8.95
N ALA A 336 8.17 30.83 -8.51
CA ALA A 336 8.13 31.27 -7.13
C ALA A 336 7.88 30.10 -6.16
N ALA A 337 7.07 29.11 -6.54
CA ALA A 337 6.86 27.90 -5.73
C ALA A 337 8.12 27.03 -5.64
N LEU A 338 8.86 26.88 -6.75
CA LEU A 338 10.13 26.14 -6.78
C LEU A 338 11.24 26.85 -5.98
N ASP A 339 11.23 28.18 -5.97
CA ASP A 339 12.23 28.99 -5.28
C ASP A 339 12.02 29.03 -3.76
N THR A 340 10.77 28.88 -3.30
CA THR A 340 10.39 29.02 -1.89
C THR A 340 9.98 27.71 -1.21
N GLY A 341 9.55 26.70 -1.98
CA GLY A 341 9.21 25.37 -1.49
C GLY A 341 10.28 24.32 -1.79
N TYR A 342 9.87 23.06 -1.73
CA TYR A 342 10.69 21.90 -2.08
C TYR A 342 9.99 21.02 -3.09
N GLU A 343 10.68 20.77 -4.20
CA GLU A 343 10.26 19.80 -5.21
C GLU A 343 10.82 18.41 -4.86
N VAL A 344 9.92 17.44 -4.72
CA VAL A 344 10.24 16.02 -4.76
C VAL A 344 10.15 15.57 -6.21
N GLN A 345 11.30 15.24 -6.78
CA GLN A 345 11.46 15.08 -8.21
C GLN A 345 10.82 13.79 -8.73
N ILE A 346 10.37 13.82 -9.98
CA ILE A 346 9.95 12.67 -10.78
C ILE A 346 10.73 12.73 -12.09
N ASP A 347 11.88 12.05 -12.12
CA ASP A 347 12.75 11.91 -13.30
C ASP A 347 13.77 10.80 -13.02
N ALA A 348 13.67 9.66 -13.71
CA ALA A 348 14.53 8.53 -13.41
C ALA A 348 15.95 8.67 -14.00
N THR A 349 16.15 9.51 -15.01
CA THR A 349 17.35 9.50 -15.87
C THR A 349 18.32 10.65 -15.58
N ASP A 350 17.91 11.64 -14.80
CA ASP A 350 18.77 12.75 -14.39
C ASP A 350 19.83 12.35 -13.34
N THR A 351 20.73 13.28 -13.07
CA THR A 351 21.76 13.28 -12.04
C THR A 351 21.21 12.92 -10.64
N PRO A 352 22.04 12.35 -9.75
CA PRO A 352 21.57 11.82 -8.46
C PRO A 352 20.81 12.83 -7.58
N ASP A 353 21.16 14.11 -7.59
CA ASP A 353 20.49 15.19 -6.84
C ASP A 353 19.21 15.73 -7.50
N LYS A 354 18.86 15.19 -8.68
CA LYS A 354 17.69 15.55 -9.50
C LYS A 354 16.93 14.33 -10.01
N THR A 355 17.14 13.18 -9.39
CA THR A 355 16.43 11.96 -9.79
C THR A 355 15.16 11.76 -8.98
N THR A 356 14.27 10.86 -9.42
CA THR A 356 13.04 10.46 -8.75
C THR A 356 13.23 10.29 -7.23
N GLY A 357 12.55 11.12 -6.45
CA GLY A 357 12.58 11.11 -4.98
C GLY A 357 13.67 11.97 -4.35
N ALA A 358 14.54 12.58 -5.15
CA ALA A 358 15.44 13.63 -4.68
C ALA A 358 14.63 14.88 -4.28
N ILE A 359 15.15 15.61 -3.28
CA ILE A 359 14.76 17.00 -3.06
C ILE A 359 15.59 17.81 -4.05
N TYR A 360 14.93 18.32 -5.10
CA TYR A 360 15.59 18.80 -6.32
C TYR A 360 16.74 19.77 -6.03
N GLY A 361 17.97 19.39 -6.42
CA GLY A 361 19.18 20.20 -6.25
C GLY A 361 19.65 20.40 -4.80
N VAL A 362 18.99 19.76 -3.82
CA VAL A 362 19.28 19.91 -2.39
C VAL A 362 19.75 18.61 -1.77
N LYS A 363 19.04 17.50 -2.02
CA LYS A 363 19.35 16.18 -1.44
C LYS A 363 18.96 15.04 -2.36
N SER A 364 19.97 14.28 -2.79
CA SER A 364 19.80 13.03 -3.53
C SER A 364 18.97 11.99 -2.77
N ALA A 365 18.22 11.17 -3.49
CA ALA A 365 17.58 9.96 -2.96
C ALA A 365 18.62 8.87 -2.65
N ASP A 366 18.26 7.92 -1.79
CA ASP A 366 18.94 6.63 -1.72
C ASP A 366 18.70 5.89 -3.03
N LEU A 367 19.73 5.89 -3.90
CA LEU A 367 19.62 5.34 -5.26
C LEU A 367 19.29 3.84 -5.24
N ALA A 368 19.85 3.09 -4.30
CA ALA A 368 19.61 1.64 -4.23
C ALA A 368 18.17 1.35 -3.80
N ALA A 369 17.67 2.07 -2.78
CA ALA A 369 16.27 1.95 -2.36
C ALA A 369 15.30 2.42 -3.44
N ARG A 370 15.64 3.50 -4.15
CA ARG A 370 14.88 4.05 -5.28
C ARG A 370 14.80 3.05 -6.43
N ASP A 371 15.93 2.51 -6.88
CA ASP A 371 15.98 1.57 -8.00
C ASP A 371 15.21 0.28 -7.68
N ALA A 372 15.27 -0.19 -6.43
CA ALA A 372 14.51 -1.35 -5.99
C ALA A 372 12.98 -1.09 -5.92
N ALA A 373 12.57 0.16 -5.65
CA ALA A 373 11.17 0.52 -5.45
C ALA A 373 10.47 1.07 -6.70
N LEU A 374 11.21 1.67 -7.62
CA LEU A 374 10.67 2.38 -8.78
C LEU A 374 10.11 1.41 -9.83
N ASN A 375 8.84 1.57 -10.19
CA ASN A 375 8.29 0.95 -11.38
C ASN A 375 8.70 1.74 -12.63
N PRO A 376 9.03 1.07 -13.75
CA PRO A 376 9.42 1.72 -15.01
C PRO A 376 8.28 2.56 -15.63
N PRO A 377 8.59 3.45 -16.60
CA PRO A 377 7.58 4.17 -17.37
C PRO A 377 6.49 3.25 -17.93
N GLY A 378 5.27 3.77 -17.99
CA GLY A 378 4.05 3.03 -18.34
C GLY A 378 3.38 2.35 -17.14
N ARG A 379 4.05 2.26 -15.98
CA ARG A 379 3.48 1.74 -14.73
C ARG A 379 3.27 2.86 -13.73
N TRP A 380 2.25 2.69 -12.89
CA TRP A 380 1.97 3.62 -11.81
C TRP A 380 2.96 3.42 -10.66
N ASN A 381 3.28 4.53 -10.00
CA ASN A 381 4.04 4.61 -8.78
C ASN A 381 3.24 5.43 -7.78
N THR A 382 3.39 5.14 -6.49
CA THR A 382 2.79 5.93 -5.41
C THR A 382 3.91 6.62 -4.63
N TYR A 383 3.77 7.92 -4.44
CA TYR A 383 4.54 8.63 -3.42
C TYR A 383 3.76 8.72 -2.12
N GLU A 384 4.48 8.59 -1.01
CA GLU A 384 4.10 9.14 0.29
C GLU A 384 5.14 10.17 0.71
N LEU A 385 4.72 11.42 0.89
CA LEU A 385 5.53 12.51 1.41
C LEU A 385 5.09 12.79 2.85
N LEU A 386 5.95 12.45 3.79
CA LEU A 386 5.72 12.66 5.22
C LEU A 386 6.44 13.93 5.67
N VAL A 387 5.65 14.96 5.98
CA VAL A 387 6.13 16.26 6.46
C VAL A 387 5.84 16.39 7.96
N GLU A 388 6.89 16.57 8.75
CA GLU A 388 6.81 16.77 10.20
C GLU A 388 7.75 17.92 10.62
N GLY A 389 7.18 19.10 10.85
CA GLY A 389 7.97 20.33 11.05
C GLY A 389 8.79 20.67 9.80
N GLU A 390 10.12 20.71 9.94
CA GLU A 390 11.05 20.95 8.82
C GLU A 390 11.60 19.66 8.19
N ARG A 391 11.12 18.49 8.63
CA ARG A 391 11.56 17.19 8.09
C ARG A 391 10.60 16.72 7.00
N LEU A 392 11.16 16.27 5.87
CA LEU A 392 10.44 15.66 4.75
C LEU A 392 11.03 14.27 4.47
N GLN A 393 10.23 13.23 4.67
CA GLN A 393 10.57 11.87 4.26
C GLN A 393 9.80 11.49 3.00
N VAL A 394 10.49 10.86 2.05
CA VAL A 394 9.92 10.43 0.78
C VAL A 394 9.88 8.91 0.74
N PHE A 395 8.70 8.34 0.53
CA PHE A 395 8.52 6.93 0.26
C PHE A 395 8.00 6.73 -1.16
N LEU A 396 8.55 5.74 -1.85
CA LEU A 396 8.17 5.32 -3.18
C LEU A 396 7.67 3.88 -3.10
N ASN A 397 6.42 3.64 -3.49
CA ASN A 397 5.78 2.32 -3.42
C ASN A 397 5.95 1.62 -2.05
N GLY A 398 5.87 2.40 -0.97
CA GLY A 398 5.99 1.93 0.41
C GLY A 398 7.42 1.89 0.97
N SER A 399 8.45 2.02 0.13
CA SER A 399 9.86 2.02 0.54
C SER A 399 10.35 3.44 0.79
N LYS A 400 10.98 3.70 1.94
CA LYS A 400 11.61 5.02 2.19
C LYS A 400 12.85 5.18 1.32
N ILE A 401 12.89 6.27 0.54
CA ILE A 401 13.99 6.57 -0.39
C ILE A 401 14.65 7.92 -0.14
N ASN A 402 14.07 8.79 0.70
CA ASN A 402 14.71 10.02 1.13
C ASN A 402 14.26 10.43 2.54
N ASP A 403 15.12 11.18 3.23
CA ASP A 403 14.90 11.65 4.61
C ASP A 403 15.61 12.99 4.79
N PHE A 404 14.97 14.06 4.35
CA PHE A 404 15.51 15.42 4.32
C PHE A 404 15.06 16.21 5.55
N THR A 405 15.90 17.13 6.01
CA THR A 405 15.53 18.12 7.03
C THR A 405 16.01 19.48 6.54
N ASN A 406 15.07 20.42 6.42
CA ASN A 406 15.36 21.78 6.01
C ASN A 406 16.21 22.50 7.07
N THR A 407 17.21 23.23 6.59
CA THR A 407 18.06 24.15 7.37
C THR A 407 18.15 25.55 6.74
N ASP A 408 17.50 25.76 5.60
CA ASP A 408 17.44 27.04 4.90
C ASP A 408 16.35 27.92 5.53
N PRO A 409 16.70 29.07 6.12
CA PRO A 409 15.71 29.97 6.73
C PRO A 409 14.83 30.69 5.71
N ALA A 410 15.15 30.65 4.41
CA ALA A 410 14.35 31.26 3.34
C ALA A 410 13.18 30.36 2.87
N ARG A 411 13.16 29.09 3.28
CA ARG A 411 12.14 28.09 2.95
C ARG A 411 11.60 27.47 4.22
N SER A 412 10.36 26.99 4.19
CA SER A 412 9.80 26.27 5.36
C SER A 412 8.79 25.22 4.94
N LEU A 413 8.86 24.06 5.60
CA LEU A 413 7.85 23.00 5.48
C LEU A 413 6.78 23.08 6.57
N GLN A 414 6.89 24.02 7.53
CA GLN A 414 5.98 24.10 8.67
C GLN A 414 4.57 24.56 8.30
N GLN A 415 4.41 25.28 7.19
CA GLN A 415 3.13 25.74 6.68
C GLN A 415 3.27 26.12 5.20
N GLY A 416 2.47 25.50 4.32
CA GLY A 416 2.42 25.88 2.91
C GLY A 416 1.50 25.01 2.07
N HIS A 417 1.50 25.24 0.76
CA HIS A 417 0.66 24.52 -0.19
C HIS A 417 1.33 23.26 -0.73
N ILE A 418 0.51 22.45 -1.42
CA ILE A 418 0.89 21.23 -2.14
C ILE A 418 0.58 21.46 -3.62
N GLY A 419 1.52 21.13 -4.49
CA GLY A 419 1.37 21.26 -5.94
C GLY A 419 1.99 20.10 -6.73
N ILE A 420 1.49 19.89 -7.93
CA ILE A 420 2.04 18.97 -8.93
C ILE A 420 2.51 19.78 -10.15
N GLN A 421 3.66 19.41 -10.70
CA GLN A 421 4.31 20.16 -11.77
C GLN A 421 3.94 19.64 -13.16
N ASN A 422 3.72 20.55 -14.10
CA ASN A 422 3.96 20.31 -15.51
C ASN A 422 5.28 20.96 -15.90
N HIS A 423 6.28 20.20 -16.33
CA HIS A 423 7.60 20.75 -16.64
C HIS A 423 7.65 21.37 -18.05
N GLY A 424 7.27 20.61 -19.08
CA GLY A 424 7.35 21.04 -20.47
C GLY A 424 6.50 20.21 -21.43
N PRO A 425 6.39 20.63 -22.70
CA PRO A 425 5.45 20.02 -23.66
C PRO A 425 5.80 18.59 -24.09
N GLY A 426 7.02 18.13 -23.82
CA GLY A 426 7.44 16.74 -24.02
C GLY A 426 7.30 15.88 -22.77
N ASP A 427 7.06 16.48 -21.61
CA ASP A 427 7.08 15.82 -20.31
C ASP A 427 5.67 15.41 -19.88
N VAL A 428 5.23 14.26 -20.39
CA VAL A 428 3.89 13.75 -20.13
C VAL A 428 3.87 12.87 -18.89
N VAL A 429 3.23 13.38 -17.84
CA VAL A 429 3.07 12.74 -16.54
C VAL A 429 1.59 12.75 -16.16
N SER A 430 1.09 11.58 -15.72
CA SER A 430 -0.25 11.45 -15.18
C SER A 430 -0.21 11.39 -13.66
N PHE A 431 -1.20 12.01 -13.00
CA PHE A 431 -1.43 12.00 -11.56
C PHE A 431 -2.86 11.59 -11.23
N ARG A 432 -3.07 10.94 -10.09
CA ARG A 432 -4.40 10.69 -9.53
C ARG A 432 -4.34 10.44 -8.02
N ASP A 433 -5.51 10.29 -7.41
CA ASP A 433 -5.69 9.89 -6.01
C ASP A 433 -4.81 10.70 -5.04
N ILE A 434 -4.86 12.03 -5.19
CA ILE A 434 -4.08 12.92 -4.33
C ILE A 434 -4.85 13.07 -3.02
N ARG A 435 -4.24 12.66 -1.92
CA ARG A 435 -4.88 12.57 -0.62
C ARG A 435 -3.93 12.96 0.49
N VAL A 436 -4.47 13.55 1.54
CA VAL A 436 -3.69 14.04 2.68
C VAL A 436 -4.25 13.52 3.98
N LYS A 437 -3.35 13.08 4.86
CA LYS A 437 -3.63 12.81 6.26
C LYS A 437 -2.89 13.85 7.08
N GLU A 438 -3.63 14.83 7.60
CA GLU A 438 -3.05 15.80 8.53
C GLU A 438 -2.60 15.06 9.79
N LEU A 439 -1.34 15.26 10.13
CA LEU A 439 -0.76 14.66 11.31
C LEU A 439 -0.99 15.63 12.45
N THR A 440 -1.70 15.15 13.46
CA THR A 440 -1.81 15.85 14.73
C THR A 440 -0.47 15.75 15.45
N GLY A 441 0.54 16.45 14.97
CA GLY A 441 1.87 16.47 15.59
C GLY A 441 3.03 16.57 14.63
N GLY A 442 3.29 17.77 14.12
CA GLY A 442 4.69 18.22 14.05
C GLY A 442 5.31 18.23 15.46
N PRO A 443 6.48 18.82 15.69
CA PRO A 443 7.11 18.84 17.01
C PRO A 443 6.24 19.40 18.17
N GLY A 444 5.06 19.96 17.89
CA GLY A 444 3.95 20.01 18.84
C GLY A 444 2.82 19.06 18.44
N GLY A 445 2.69 17.91 19.11
CA GLY A 445 1.46 17.11 19.12
C GLY A 445 0.25 17.98 19.52
N SER A 446 -0.97 17.58 19.15
CA SER A 446 -2.16 18.31 19.62
C SER A 446 -2.17 18.29 21.14
N THR A 447 -1.90 19.44 21.74
CA THR A 447 -1.83 19.62 23.18
C THR A 447 -3.14 20.22 23.62
N GLY A 448 -3.85 19.51 24.49
CA GLY A 448 -5.14 19.96 24.97
C GLY A 448 -5.60 19.19 26.18
N ALA A 449 -6.72 19.63 26.74
CA ALA A 449 -7.35 18.95 27.85
C ALA A 449 -8.04 17.65 27.39
N LEU A 450 -7.96 16.60 28.20
CA LEU A 450 -8.80 15.42 28.08
C LEU A 450 -9.91 15.50 29.12
N ARG A 451 -11.15 15.72 28.69
CA ARG A 451 -12.31 15.90 29.57
C ARG A 451 -13.12 14.60 29.64
N GLY A 452 -13.33 14.09 30.85
CA GLY A 452 -14.18 12.91 31.04
C GLY A 452 -15.63 13.24 30.74
N MET A 453 -16.29 12.48 29.86
CA MET A 453 -17.68 12.75 29.43
C MET A 453 -18.67 12.69 30.60
N ALA A 454 -18.43 11.84 31.61
CA ALA A 454 -19.31 11.72 32.77
C ALA A 454 -19.28 12.93 33.72
N SER A 455 -18.15 13.62 33.84
CA SER A 455 -17.94 14.67 34.85
C SER A 455 -17.67 16.06 34.26
N ASN A 456 -17.34 16.13 32.96
CA ASN A 456 -16.78 17.31 32.28
C ASN A 456 -15.49 17.86 32.93
N ARG A 457 -14.80 17.03 33.72
CA ARG A 457 -13.52 17.35 34.40
C ARG A 457 -12.34 16.84 33.60
N CYS A 458 -11.20 17.48 33.77
CA CYS A 458 -9.98 17.22 33.04
C CYS A 458 -9.16 16.10 33.68
N LEU A 459 -8.49 15.29 32.86
CA LEU A 459 -7.40 14.41 33.26
C LEU A 459 -6.26 15.26 33.81
N ASP A 460 -5.93 15.08 35.08
CA ASP A 460 -5.10 15.99 35.86
C ASP A 460 -4.02 15.23 36.63
N VAL A 461 -2.78 15.72 36.58
CA VAL A 461 -1.71 15.22 37.44
C VAL A 461 -1.85 15.81 38.83
N SER A 462 -2.04 14.94 39.82
CA SER A 462 -2.34 15.34 41.20
C SER A 462 -1.26 16.25 41.79
N GLY A 463 -1.71 17.39 42.33
CA GLY A 463 -0.83 18.40 42.92
C GLY A 463 0.11 19.08 41.91
N ALA A 464 -0.11 18.93 40.59
CA ALA A 464 0.80 19.36 39.54
C ALA A 464 2.25 18.83 39.73
N SER A 465 2.39 17.66 40.37
CA SER A 465 3.68 17.02 40.62
C SER A 465 4.34 16.59 39.32
N GLN A 466 5.66 16.75 39.22
CA GLN A 466 6.48 16.25 38.10
C GLN A 466 7.33 15.04 38.50
N SER A 467 7.10 14.47 39.69
CA SER A 467 7.80 13.26 40.14
C SER A 467 7.22 12.02 39.45
N ASN A 468 8.09 11.07 39.10
CA ASN A 468 7.66 9.75 38.63
C ASN A 468 6.80 9.07 39.70
N GLY A 469 5.70 8.44 39.28
CA GLY A 469 4.74 7.84 40.20
C GLY A 469 3.64 8.77 40.69
N ALA A 470 3.63 10.05 40.29
CA ALA A 470 2.52 10.94 40.64
C ALA A 470 1.20 10.44 40.03
N SER A 471 0.16 10.35 40.86
CA SER A 471 -1.14 9.81 40.46
C SER A 471 -1.87 10.76 39.51
N VAL A 472 -2.60 10.19 38.57
CA VAL A 472 -3.54 10.91 37.71
C VAL A 472 -4.96 10.73 38.23
N HIS A 473 -5.73 11.81 38.23
CA HIS A 473 -7.11 11.88 38.71
C HIS A 473 -7.93 12.80 37.79
N ILE A 474 -9.24 12.92 38.03
CA ILE A 474 -10.03 13.99 37.41
C ILE A 474 -10.09 15.22 38.30
N TRP A 475 -10.00 16.40 37.69
CA TRP A 475 -10.11 17.69 38.38
C TRP A 475 -10.80 18.74 37.49
N ASP A 476 -11.42 19.75 38.10
CA ASP A 476 -12.01 20.87 37.36
C ASP A 476 -11.00 21.47 36.38
N CYS A 477 -11.44 21.66 35.14
CA CYS A 477 -10.59 22.16 34.07
C CYS A 477 -10.18 23.60 34.35
N ASN A 478 -8.88 23.83 34.52
CA ASN A 478 -8.29 25.12 34.87
C ASN A 478 -7.20 25.56 33.88
N GLY A 479 -6.96 24.78 32.83
CA GLY A 479 -6.05 25.11 31.72
C GLY A 479 -4.57 25.05 32.07
N ARG A 480 -4.20 24.68 33.30
CA ARG A 480 -2.80 24.62 33.75
C ARG A 480 -2.03 23.48 33.06
N PRO A 481 -0.69 23.56 33.00
CA PRO A 481 0.14 22.55 32.33
C PRO A 481 -0.09 21.11 32.81
N ASN A 482 -0.51 20.91 34.06
CA ASN A 482 -0.80 19.58 34.62
C ASN A 482 -2.08 18.92 34.08
N GLN A 483 -2.83 19.62 33.23
CA GLN A 483 -4.02 19.15 32.51
C GLN A 483 -3.84 19.18 30.99
N GLN A 484 -2.65 19.55 30.50
CA GLN A 484 -2.36 19.68 29.07
C GLN A 484 -1.64 18.43 28.59
N TRP A 485 -2.32 17.64 27.77
CA TRP A 485 -1.82 16.37 27.28
C TRP A 485 -1.52 16.46 25.78
N THR A 486 -0.26 16.26 25.44
CA THR A 486 0.27 16.23 24.07
C THR A 486 0.24 14.79 23.57
N THR A 487 -0.48 14.52 22.49
CA THR A 487 -0.46 13.19 21.86
C THR A 487 0.68 13.10 20.84
N THR A 488 1.39 11.98 20.82
CA THR A 488 2.52 11.77 19.91
C THR A 488 2.22 10.70 18.86
N SER A 489 2.96 10.72 17.75
CA SER A 489 2.92 9.67 16.72
C SER A 489 3.37 8.30 17.24
N ALA A 490 4.10 8.25 18.36
CA ALA A 490 4.46 7.02 19.06
C ALA A 490 3.32 6.44 19.92
N GLY A 491 2.15 7.08 19.94
CA GLY A 491 0.99 6.68 20.73
C GLY A 491 1.06 7.10 22.19
N GLU A 492 1.91 8.06 22.58
CA GLU A 492 2.02 8.50 23.97
C GLU A 492 1.07 9.67 24.26
N LEU A 493 0.64 9.79 25.51
CA LEU A 493 0.00 11.00 26.04
C LEU A 493 0.99 11.69 27.00
N ARG A 494 1.66 12.73 26.51
CA ARG A 494 2.70 13.45 27.25
C ARG A 494 2.17 14.64 28.03
N VAL A 495 2.74 14.89 29.20
CA VAL A 495 2.53 16.08 30.02
C VAL A 495 3.90 16.64 30.43
N TYR A 496 4.00 17.96 30.57
CA TYR A 496 5.27 18.64 30.87
C TYR A 496 6.41 18.35 29.87
N GLY A 497 6.09 17.95 28.64
CA GLY A 497 7.05 17.64 27.56
C GLY A 497 7.76 16.28 27.69
N GLY A 498 8.22 15.91 28.90
CA GLY A 498 9.03 14.71 29.15
C GLY A 498 8.36 13.59 29.93
N LYS A 499 7.13 13.80 30.45
CA LYS A 499 6.40 12.77 31.20
C LYS A 499 5.30 12.16 30.35
N CYS A 500 5.08 10.87 30.50
CA CYS A 500 4.07 10.10 29.78
C CYS A 500 3.00 9.60 30.76
N LEU A 501 1.75 9.55 30.30
CA LEU A 501 0.66 8.84 30.96
C LEU A 501 1.02 7.34 30.97
N ASP A 502 1.11 6.76 32.14
CA ASP A 502 1.76 5.46 32.36
C ASP A 502 0.85 4.55 33.20
N VAL A 503 0.65 3.32 32.72
CA VAL A 503 0.04 2.25 33.51
C VAL A 503 1.09 1.70 34.46
N ASN A 504 0.91 1.96 35.77
CA ASN A 504 1.92 1.73 36.79
C ASN A 504 2.44 0.29 36.77
N GLY A 505 3.76 0.15 36.61
CA GLY A 505 4.44 -1.15 36.60
C GLY A 505 4.04 -2.07 35.44
N ALA A 506 3.49 -1.52 34.35
CA ALA A 506 2.95 -2.27 33.22
C ALA A 506 1.88 -3.31 33.62
N GLY A 507 1.15 -3.05 34.71
CA GLY A 507 0.09 -3.94 35.18
C GLY A 507 -1.04 -4.09 34.16
N THR A 508 -1.63 -5.28 34.09
CA THR A 508 -2.74 -5.59 33.17
C THR A 508 -4.06 -5.88 33.90
N ALA A 509 -4.04 -5.87 35.23
CA ALA A 509 -5.23 -6.12 36.06
C ALA A 509 -6.17 -4.91 36.09
N ASP A 510 -7.49 -5.17 36.22
CA ASP A 510 -8.47 -4.12 36.45
C ASP A 510 -8.17 -3.36 37.74
N GLY A 511 -8.27 -2.04 37.70
CA GLY A 511 -7.93 -1.17 38.83
C GLY A 511 -6.45 -0.81 38.94
N THR A 512 -5.60 -1.25 38.00
CA THR A 512 -4.20 -0.80 37.94
C THR A 512 -4.15 0.72 37.77
N ALA A 513 -3.31 1.37 38.58
CA ALA A 513 -3.15 2.81 38.63
C ALA A 513 -2.69 3.39 37.30
N VAL A 514 -3.21 4.56 36.94
CA VAL A 514 -2.59 5.42 35.93
C VAL A 514 -1.86 6.57 36.64
N ILE A 515 -0.59 6.72 36.29
CA ILE A 515 0.36 7.67 36.88
C ILE A 515 1.05 8.45 35.76
N ILE A 516 1.98 9.33 36.12
CA ILE A 516 2.99 9.83 35.18
C ILE A 516 4.36 9.22 35.47
N TRP A 517 5.13 9.00 34.40
CA TRP A 517 6.51 8.55 34.47
C TRP A 517 7.33 9.21 33.35
N ASP A 518 8.67 9.20 33.45
CA ASP A 518 9.52 9.60 32.33
C ASP A 518 9.20 8.76 31.10
N CYS A 519 9.05 9.42 29.95
CA CYS A 519 8.80 8.72 28.69
C CYS A 519 9.97 7.80 28.34
N ASN A 520 9.69 6.51 28.16
CA ASN A 520 10.68 5.46 27.92
C ASN A 520 10.33 4.54 26.73
N GLY A 521 9.23 4.83 26.02
CA GLY A 521 8.82 4.14 24.80
C GLY A 521 8.19 2.75 25.00
N GLN A 522 8.01 2.30 26.26
CA GLN A 522 7.38 1.01 26.56
C GLN A 522 5.87 1.02 26.31
N ASN A 523 5.30 -0.17 26.12
CA ASN A 523 3.88 -0.31 25.75
C ASN A 523 2.90 0.11 26.85
N ASN A 524 3.31 0.18 28.11
CA ASN A 524 2.49 0.71 29.21
C ASN A 524 2.36 2.25 29.19
N GLN A 525 3.07 2.92 28.29
CA GLN A 525 2.97 4.37 28.04
C GLN A 525 2.27 4.70 26.72
N LYS A 526 1.81 3.67 25.99
CA LYS A 526 1.16 3.81 24.70
C LYS A 526 -0.36 3.65 24.84
N TRP A 527 -1.08 4.52 24.15
CA TRP A 527 -2.52 4.69 24.22
C TRP A 527 -3.10 4.86 22.82
N THR A 528 -4.19 4.18 22.54
CA THR A 528 -4.98 4.36 21.32
C THR A 528 -6.21 5.21 21.65
N LEU A 529 -6.39 6.31 20.94
CA LEU A 529 -7.58 7.15 21.05
C LEU A 529 -8.59 6.69 20.00
N ASN A 530 -9.74 6.21 20.45
CA ASN A 530 -10.74 5.59 19.58
C ASN A 530 -11.82 6.60 19.18
N ALA A 531 -12.41 6.41 18.01
CA ALA A 531 -13.48 7.28 17.49
C ALA A 531 -14.73 7.32 18.39
N ASP A 532 -14.94 6.26 19.18
CA ASP A 532 -16.05 6.14 20.12
C ASP A 532 -15.83 6.92 21.43
N GLY A 533 -14.73 7.67 21.55
CA GLY A 533 -14.36 8.47 22.72
C GLY A 533 -13.63 7.68 23.82
N SER A 534 -13.41 6.38 23.67
CA SER A 534 -12.56 5.63 24.61
C SER A 534 -11.07 5.85 24.34
N ILE A 535 -10.25 5.68 25.37
CA ILE A 535 -8.79 5.69 25.26
C ILE A 535 -8.29 4.35 25.80
N THR A 536 -7.62 3.54 24.99
CA THR A 536 -7.19 2.18 25.36
C THR A 536 -5.68 2.10 25.57
N ALA A 537 -5.26 1.51 26.69
CA ALA A 537 -3.87 1.21 26.98
C ALA A 537 -3.39 0.05 26.08
N VAL A 538 -2.35 0.29 25.26
CA VAL A 538 -1.84 -0.69 24.29
C VAL A 538 -1.30 -1.94 24.99
N GLY A 539 -0.53 -1.78 26.08
CA GLY A 539 0.06 -2.91 26.80
C GLY A 539 -0.93 -3.80 27.56
N ALA A 540 -2.13 -3.29 27.88
CA ALA A 540 -3.12 -4.00 28.71
C ALA A 540 -4.43 -4.33 27.98
N ASN A 541 -4.66 -3.75 26.79
CA ASN A 541 -5.92 -3.81 26.04
C ASN A 541 -7.15 -3.43 26.91
N LYS A 542 -7.02 -2.34 27.69
CA LYS A 542 -8.02 -1.87 28.66
C LYS A 542 -8.23 -0.37 28.55
N CYS A 543 -9.38 0.11 28.97
CA CYS A 543 -9.78 1.51 28.83
C CYS A 543 -9.27 2.37 29.99
N LEU A 544 -8.94 3.63 29.68
CA LEU A 544 -8.70 4.69 30.65
C LEU A 544 -10.01 5.01 31.37
N ASP A 545 -10.07 4.67 32.65
CA ASP A 545 -11.29 4.56 33.44
C ASP A 545 -11.23 5.48 34.67
N VAL A 546 -12.30 6.24 34.90
CA VAL A 546 -12.49 6.94 36.17
C VAL A 546 -13.11 5.97 37.18
N SER A 547 -12.38 5.72 38.27
CA SER A 547 -12.67 4.64 39.22
C SER A 547 -14.07 4.77 39.83
N GLY A 548 -14.82 3.66 39.80
CA GLY A 548 -16.15 3.57 40.42
C GLY A 548 -17.20 4.52 39.86
N HIS A 549 -17.04 4.99 38.61
CA HIS A 549 -17.87 6.03 38.01
C HIS A 549 -17.90 7.35 38.81
N GLY A 550 -16.89 7.60 39.64
CA GLY A 550 -16.85 8.82 40.45
C GLY A 550 -16.76 10.07 39.58
N THR A 551 -17.42 11.15 40.00
CA THR A 551 -17.45 12.41 39.25
C THR A 551 -16.79 13.57 40.01
N ALA A 552 -16.40 13.36 41.27
CA ALA A 552 -15.81 14.40 42.12
C ALA A 552 -14.33 14.67 41.78
N ASN A 553 -13.87 15.89 42.07
CA ASN A 553 -12.44 16.23 42.03
C ASN A 553 -11.64 15.26 42.90
N GLY A 554 -10.50 14.80 42.37
CA GLY A 554 -9.65 13.83 43.07
C GLY A 554 -10.04 12.37 42.86
N THR A 555 -11.10 12.09 42.10
CA THR A 555 -11.42 10.70 41.73
C THR A 555 -10.30 10.16 40.84
N ARG A 556 -9.69 9.05 41.28
CA ARG A 556 -8.54 8.42 40.63
C ARG A 556 -8.88 7.86 39.25
N VAL A 557 -7.90 7.92 38.35
CA VAL A 557 -7.94 7.24 37.05
C VAL A 557 -7.13 5.95 37.10
N GLN A 558 -7.66 4.91 36.47
CA GLN A 558 -7.15 3.54 36.44
C GLN A 558 -7.33 2.96 35.03
N ILE A 559 -6.81 1.75 34.80
CA ILE A 559 -7.26 0.94 33.66
C ILE A 559 -8.34 -0.05 34.11
N TRP A 560 -9.32 -0.27 33.24
CA TRP A 560 -10.39 -1.24 33.46
C TRP A 560 -10.83 -1.87 32.14
N THR A 561 -11.35 -3.08 32.18
CA THR A 561 -12.01 -3.73 31.05
C THR A 561 -12.96 -2.75 30.35
N CYS A 562 -12.85 -2.64 29.02
CA CYS A 562 -13.66 -1.70 28.26
C CYS A 562 -15.14 -2.11 28.28
N THR A 563 -15.99 -1.28 28.90
CA THR A 563 -17.43 -1.53 29.06
C THR A 563 -18.29 -0.64 28.15
N GLY A 564 -17.70 0.40 27.57
CA GLY A 564 -18.43 1.43 26.82
C GLY A 564 -19.12 2.47 27.70
N ALA A 565 -19.01 2.37 29.03
CA ALA A 565 -19.62 3.30 29.97
C ALA A 565 -18.98 4.71 29.90
N THR A 566 -19.76 5.74 30.29
CA THR A 566 -19.39 7.16 30.15
C THR A 566 -18.17 7.58 30.99
N ASN A 567 -17.84 6.84 32.06
CA ASN A 567 -16.63 7.05 32.87
C ASN A 567 -15.34 6.58 32.17
N GLN A 568 -15.46 5.91 31.02
CA GLN A 568 -14.35 5.50 30.14
C GLN A 568 -14.30 6.33 28.85
N LYS A 569 -15.12 7.38 28.75
CA LYS A 569 -15.22 8.23 27.57
C LYS A 569 -14.63 9.59 27.84
N TRP A 570 -13.86 10.08 26.88
CA TRP A 570 -13.08 11.31 26.97
C TRP A 570 -13.28 12.14 25.71
N THR A 571 -13.42 13.45 25.88
CA THR A 571 -13.38 14.42 24.78
C THR A 571 -12.12 15.25 24.86
N ARG A 572 -11.60 15.65 23.70
CA ARG A 572 -10.57 16.70 23.63
C ARG A 572 -11.22 18.06 23.67
N GLY A 573 -10.61 19.00 24.39
CA GLY A 573 -11.10 20.37 24.50
C GLY A 573 -10.00 21.40 24.50
#